data_AF-A0A9P6GGQ8-F1
#
_entry.id   AF-A0A9P6GGQ8-F1
#
_cell.length_a   1.000
_cell.length_b   1.000
_cell.length_c   1.000
_cell.angle_alpha   90.00
_cell.angle_beta   90.00
_cell.angle_gamma   90.00
#
_symmetry.space_group_name_H-M   'P 1'
#
loop_
_entity.id
_entity.type
_entity.pdbx_description
1 polymer ?
#
loop_
_entity_poly.entity_id
_entity_poly.type
_entity_poly.pdbx_seq_one_letter_code
_entity_poly.pdbx_strand_id
1 'polypeptide(L)'
;MTMATPCPLTPTCNIVTPIGMLGYGLDESITASLLAAVIPNGTPTALILDSGSTDSGPEKLALGQMTSPRTSYVRYLRKLVRLAWRFKVPLVFSSAGGDGSDEHVGEMVNVLEEIWDEEGNEHYKLKVIAIYSAVTKTFVHERLKKNAISGCGSPVPPLTAEVIDSVPRIVSQMGPEPFYDAMMATPDFNIIVGGRAYDPSPYIAFAAWASKTPLNETATPGAKRLWGGFAHMGKILECGGLCATPKCSAVCATVYQDGTFDLTPGEPQSRCTPLSVSAHTLYEKSRPDLLYGPGGCLDLTESSYELLDGGRTCRVRGGRFTFSRDVGLKYTIKLEAARVAGYRSNYMGSVQDPILIVHLDSVLKEIKTYVAKQHEDVDGQWDLDWHVYGQHQTTTDGRPAEVFLIGEALASTQELARSIASTARIATVHAPYPNQKANSGNLAYGHGGKMESDLGPCAQFSIYHLVQLEEGEERLKLSTELNAIYRQELTIIGRGHSQPATSDPPSSKYEEQGQIPPLLETSISDAHYPTSPKTLGDIARVLRSKNAGPYEITFDVMFANEPIFQLVKLSGCLNAAVIAGLRG
;
A
#
# COMPACT_ATOMS: atom_id res chain seq x y z
N MET A 1 35.37 -15.68 -28.55
CA MET A 1 35.08 -14.50 -27.72
C MET A 1 35.32 -14.91 -26.28
N THR A 2 36.40 -14.40 -25.70
CA THR A 2 36.72 -14.55 -24.28
C THR A 2 35.58 -13.92 -23.48
N MET A 3 34.85 -14.74 -22.69
CA MET A 3 33.91 -14.21 -21.71
C MET A 3 34.70 -13.35 -20.74
N ALA A 4 34.46 -12.04 -20.75
CA ALA A 4 35.03 -11.14 -19.76
C ALA A 4 34.61 -11.64 -18.38
N THR A 5 35.60 -11.89 -17.51
CA THR A 5 35.36 -12.20 -16.10
C THR A 5 34.48 -11.08 -15.52
N PRO A 6 33.30 -11.37 -14.94
CA PRO A 6 32.44 -10.32 -14.42
C PRO A 6 33.20 -9.53 -13.34
N CYS A 7 33.22 -8.21 -13.49
CA CYS A 7 33.80 -7.32 -12.50
C CYS A 7 33.10 -7.56 -11.16
N PRO A 8 33.81 -7.69 -10.03
CA PRO A 8 33.19 -7.93 -8.74
C PRO A 8 32.24 -6.76 -8.38
N LEU A 9 30.99 -7.09 -8.04
CA LEU A 9 30.01 -6.09 -7.63
C LEU A 9 30.40 -5.50 -6.28
N THR A 10 30.47 -4.17 -6.21
CA THR A 10 30.78 -3.44 -4.97
C THR A 10 29.49 -2.96 -4.31
N PRO A 11 29.16 -3.42 -3.08
CA PRO A 11 28.00 -2.95 -2.34
C PRO A 11 28.08 -1.45 -2.06
N THR A 12 26.92 -0.79 -2.07
CA THR A 12 26.79 0.66 -1.87
C THR A 12 25.90 0.99 -0.68
N CYS A 13 24.82 0.24 -0.49
CA CYS A 13 24.03 0.28 0.73
C CYS A 13 23.37 -1.08 1.01
N ASN A 14 23.00 -1.31 2.26
CA ASN A 14 22.04 -2.34 2.63
C ASN A 14 20.78 -1.67 3.17
N ILE A 15 19.62 -2.20 2.83
CA ILE A 15 18.34 -1.77 3.39
C ILE A 15 17.64 -3.00 3.95
N VAL A 16 17.29 -2.95 5.23
CA VAL A 16 16.47 -3.97 5.87
C VAL A 16 15.08 -3.40 6.05
N THR A 17 14.08 -4.04 5.44
CA THR A 17 12.67 -3.72 5.64
C THR A 17 12.08 -4.71 6.64
N PRO A 18 11.76 -4.27 7.88
CA PRO A 18 11.25 -5.18 8.92
C PRO A 18 9.83 -5.67 8.64
N ILE A 19 9.01 -4.81 8.03
CA ILE A 19 7.60 -5.03 7.73
C ILE A 19 7.14 -4.02 6.67
N GLY A 20 6.18 -4.38 5.83
CA GLY A 20 5.61 -3.49 4.80
C GLY A 20 4.55 -2.49 5.28
N MET A 21 4.24 -2.45 6.59
CA MET A 21 3.29 -1.50 7.17
C MET A 21 3.54 -1.39 8.68
N LEU A 22 3.81 -0.18 9.17
CA LEU A 22 3.97 0.06 10.59
C LEU A 22 2.62 -0.16 11.30
N GLY A 23 2.62 -1.00 12.32
CA GLY A 23 1.40 -1.35 13.06
C GLY A 23 0.94 -2.80 12.90
N TYR A 24 1.46 -3.54 11.91
CA TYR A 24 0.96 -4.88 11.54
C TYR A 24 1.63 -6.06 12.27
N GLY A 25 2.68 -5.82 13.05
CA GLY A 25 3.48 -6.90 13.62
C GLY A 25 4.91 -6.91 13.10
N LEU A 26 5.88 -6.92 14.02
CA LEU A 26 7.27 -7.24 13.67
C LEU A 26 7.88 -8.19 14.69
N ASP A 27 8.68 -9.11 14.15
CA ASP A 27 9.57 -9.98 14.91
C ASP A 27 10.97 -9.31 14.98
N GLU A 28 11.37 -8.94 16.19
CA GLU A 28 12.68 -8.30 16.42
C GLU A 28 13.83 -9.22 16.06
N SER A 29 13.66 -10.54 16.27
CA SER A 29 14.72 -11.51 16.09
C SER A 29 15.07 -11.69 14.61
N ILE A 30 14.06 -11.73 13.74
CA ILE A 30 14.24 -11.81 12.29
C ILE A 30 14.97 -10.57 11.77
N THR A 31 14.53 -9.38 12.19
CA THR A 31 15.14 -8.11 11.78
C THR A 31 16.58 -7.99 12.29
N ALA A 32 16.83 -8.38 13.54
CA ALA A 32 18.16 -8.40 14.14
C ALA A 32 19.12 -9.36 13.39
N SER A 33 18.63 -10.52 12.97
CA SER A 33 19.42 -11.49 12.19
C SER A 33 19.80 -10.93 10.81
N LEU A 34 18.89 -10.26 10.11
CA LEU A 34 19.19 -9.58 8.85
C LEU A 34 20.26 -8.49 9.03
N LEU A 35 20.10 -7.64 10.05
CA LEU A 35 21.09 -6.60 10.38
C LEU A 35 22.46 -7.20 10.71
N ALA A 36 22.51 -8.23 11.55
CA ALA A 36 23.74 -8.91 11.94
C ALA A 36 24.48 -9.55 10.74
N ALA A 37 23.73 -9.99 9.72
CA ALA A 37 24.31 -10.57 8.51
C ALA A 37 24.98 -9.52 7.61
N VAL A 38 24.43 -8.31 7.52
CA VAL A 38 24.90 -7.29 6.56
C VAL A 38 25.84 -6.24 7.16
N ILE A 39 25.69 -5.87 8.43
CA ILE A 39 26.53 -4.85 9.08
C ILE A 39 28.04 -5.14 9.00
N PRO A 40 28.52 -6.39 9.15
CA PRO A 40 29.96 -6.68 9.07
C PRO A 40 30.61 -6.33 7.73
N ASN A 41 29.82 -6.15 6.65
CA ASN A 41 30.36 -5.74 5.35
C ASN A 41 30.78 -4.26 5.28
N GLY A 42 30.51 -3.47 6.34
CA GLY A 42 30.92 -2.06 6.46
C GLY A 42 30.19 -1.10 5.53
N THR A 43 29.18 -1.57 4.81
CA THR A 43 28.40 -0.77 3.86
C THR A 43 27.29 -0.02 4.62
N PRO A 44 26.97 1.25 4.26
CA PRO A 44 25.88 2.00 4.88
C PRO A 44 24.59 1.17 4.94
N THR A 45 24.01 1.03 6.13
CA THR A 45 22.85 0.17 6.37
C THR A 45 21.74 0.96 7.06
N ALA A 46 20.49 0.80 6.63
CA ALA A 46 19.33 1.43 7.26
C ALA A 46 18.16 0.46 7.45
N LEU A 47 17.33 0.77 8.46
CA LEU A 47 15.98 0.24 8.58
C LEU A 47 15.03 1.17 7.83
N ILE A 48 14.30 0.66 6.83
CA ILE A 48 13.37 1.47 6.05
C ILE A 48 12.03 0.77 5.92
N LEU A 49 10.92 1.50 6.09
CA LEU A 49 9.56 1.03 5.80
C LEU A 49 8.67 2.19 5.32
N ASP A 50 7.73 1.91 4.41
CA ASP A 50 6.64 2.83 4.11
C ASP A 50 5.31 2.25 4.61
N SER A 51 4.34 3.11 4.91
CA SER A 51 3.01 2.71 5.39
C SER A 51 1.88 3.25 4.51
N GLY A 52 2.20 3.67 3.30
CA GLY A 52 1.27 4.26 2.36
C GLY A 52 0.24 3.24 1.90
N SER A 53 -1.05 3.58 2.00
CA SER A 53 -2.09 2.73 1.42
C SER A 53 -3.41 3.46 1.24
N THR A 54 -4.02 3.25 0.07
CA THR A 54 -5.42 3.62 -0.21
C THR A 54 -6.39 2.45 -0.07
N ASP A 55 -5.90 1.22 0.17
CA ASP A 55 -6.71 0.00 0.25
C ASP A 55 -7.75 0.04 1.36
N SER A 56 -7.38 0.61 2.51
CA SER A 56 -8.26 0.77 3.67
C SER A 56 -9.34 1.84 3.44
N GLY A 57 -9.35 2.48 2.28
CA GLY A 57 -10.29 3.52 1.94
C GLY A 57 -9.93 4.93 2.45
N PRO A 58 -10.85 5.89 2.24
CA PRO A 58 -10.60 7.32 2.43
C PRO A 58 -10.70 7.84 3.87
N GLU A 59 -11.06 6.98 4.83
CA GLU A 59 -11.43 7.39 6.19
C GLU A 59 -10.31 8.13 6.92
N LYS A 60 -9.05 7.70 6.75
CA LYS A 60 -7.88 8.36 7.38
C LYS A 60 -7.80 9.84 7.00
N LEU A 61 -7.90 10.13 5.70
CA LEU A 61 -7.85 11.48 5.17
C LEU A 61 -9.06 12.32 5.60
N ALA A 62 -10.27 11.73 5.60
CA ALA A 62 -11.49 12.46 5.94
C ALA A 62 -11.67 12.68 7.45
N LEU A 63 -11.28 11.71 8.28
CA LEU A 63 -11.62 11.64 9.71
C LEU A 63 -10.41 11.83 10.63
N GLY A 64 -9.17 11.77 10.11
CA GLY A 64 -7.95 11.86 10.92
C GLY A 64 -7.69 10.60 11.76
N GLN A 65 -8.15 9.44 11.27
CA GLN A 65 -7.88 8.16 11.89
C GLN A 65 -6.59 7.54 11.34
N MET A 66 -5.92 6.71 12.13
CA MET A 66 -4.75 5.95 11.68
C MET A 66 -5.14 4.54 11.23
N THR A 67 -4.32 3.91 10.38
CA THR A 67 -4.53 2.54 9.90
C THR A 67 -4.62 1.52 11.05
N SER A 68 -3.77 1.67 12.06
CA SER A 68 -3.72 0.78 13.23
C SER A 68 -4.07 1.53 14.51
N PRO A 69 -4.52 0.83 15.57
CA PRO A 69 -4.63 1.44 16.89
C PRO A 69 -3.30 2.02 17.34
N ARG A 70 -3.33 3.17 18.03
CA ARG A 70 -2.14 3.84 18.58
C ARG A 70 -1.22 2.89 19.36
N THR A 71 -1.79 2.00 20.16
CA THR A 71 -1.06 1.00 20.96
C THR A 71 -0.17 0.09 20.11
N SER A 72 -0.57 -0.21 18.86
CA SER A 72 0.30 -0.92 17.91
C SER A 72 1.50 -0.08 17.50
N TYR A 73 1.33 1.20 17.15
CA TYR A 73 2.45 2.08 16.80
C TYR A 73 3.47 2.19 17.94
N VAL A 74 3.01 2.47 19.17
CA VAL A 74 3.86 2.50 20.38
C VAL A 74 4.62 1.19 20.55
N ARG A 75 3.93 0.06 20.46
CA ARG A 75 4.54 -1.27 20.58
C ARG A 75 5.66 -1.48 19.57
N TYR A 76 5.44 -1.16 18.29
CA TYR A 76 6.37 -1.49 17.22
C TYR A 76 7.50 -0.46 17.05
N LEU A 77 7.23 0.82 17.24
CA LEU A 77 8.28 1.85 17.24
C LEU A 77 9.29 1.59 18.36
N ARG A 78 8.86 1.16 19.55
CA ARG A 78 9.78 0.77 20.64
C ARG A 78 10.79 -0.29 20.19
N LYS A 79 10.31 -1.30 19.45
CA LYS A 79 11.17 -2.38 18.92
C LYS A 79 12.14 -1.85 17.87
N LEU A 80 11.66 -1.02 16.94
CA LEU A 80 12.48 -0.46 15.86
C LEU A 80 13.55 0.49 16.40
N VAL A 81 13.22 1.37 17.35
CA VAL A 81 14.18 2.27 18.02
C VAL A 81 15.26 1.47 18.73
N ARG A 82 14.89 0.40 19.45
CA ARG A 82 15.84 -0.50 20.11
C ARG A 82 16.80 -1.15 19.11
N LEU A 83 16.28 -1.65 17.98
CA LEU A 83 17.09 -2.26 16.93
C LEU A 83 18.02 -1.23 16.27
N ALA A 84 17.48 -0.07 15.87
CA ALA A 84 18.23 1.03 15.27
C ALA A 84 19.39 1.47 16.17
N TRP A 85 19.12 1.64 17.47
CA TRP A 85 20.15 2.00 18.44
C TRP A 85 21.19 0.89 18.65
N ARG A 86 20.75 -0.35 18.89
CA ARG A 86 21.63 -1.51 19.14
C ARG A 86 22.61 -1.71 17.99
N PHE A 87 22.12 -1.60 16.76
CA PHE A 87 22.90 -1.85 15.55
C PHE A 87 23.52 -0.58 14.94
N LYS A 88 23.25 0.59 15.52
CA LYS A 88 23.75 1.90 15.07
C LYS A 88 23.41 2.21 13.61
N VAL A 89 22.18 1.90 13.22
CA VAL A 89 21.64 2.17 11.89
C VAL A 89 20.49 3.17 11.98
N PRO A 90 20.34 4.10 11.02
CA PRO A 90 19.18 4.99 11.00
C PRO A 90 17.88 4.22 10.72
N LEU A 91 16.79 4.75 11.26
CA LEU A 91 15.43 4.32 10.97
C LEU A 91 14.73 5.37 10.09
N VAL A 92 14.25 4.99 8.92
CA VAL A 92 13.48 5.86 8.04
C VAL A 92 12.11 5.24 7.85
N PHE A 93 11.05 5.99 8.13
CA PHE A 93 9.72 5.54 7.76
C PHE A 93 8.87 6.67 7.22
N SER A 94 7.97 6.35 6.29
CA SER A 94 7.11 7.32 5.61
C SER A 94 5.64 6.91 5.61
N SER A 95 4.79 7.83 5.13
CA SER A 95 3.33 7.70 5.19
C SER A 95 2.84 7.44 6.62
N ALA A 96 3.35 8.21 7.58
CA ALA A 96 3.02 8.12 9.00
C ALA A 96 1.49 8.02 9.24
N GLY A 97 1.06 7.12 10.14
CA GLY A 97 -0.35 6.83 10.40
C GLY A 97 -1.11 6.15 9.25
N GLY A 98 -0.47 5.95 8.10
CA GLY A 98 -0.97 5.23 6.95
C GLY A 98 -1.44 6.08 5.77
N ASP A 99 -1.72 7.36 6.00
CA ASP A 99 -2.03 8.35 4.96
C ASP A 99 -0.97 9.48 4.89
N GLY A 100 -0.07 9.55 5.88
CA GLY A 100 1.01 10.52 5.93
C GLY A 100 0.59 11.96 6.15
N SER A 101 -0.58 12.20 6.75
CA SER A 101 -0.99 13.55 7.17
C SER A 101 0.02 14.17 8.14
N ASP A 102 0.10 15.50 8.16
CA ASP A 102 1.02 16.23 9.04
C ASP A 102 0.70 15.95 10.52
N GLU A 103 -0.58 15.77 10.85
CA GLU A 103 -1.04 15.38 12.18
C GLU A 103 -0.50 13.99 12.58
N HIS A 104 -0.51 13.02 11.66
CA HIS A 104 0.04 11.69 11.92
C HIS A 104 1.57 11.69 12.00
N VAL A 105 2.26 12.54 11.23
CA VAL A 105 3.71 12.74 11.41
C VAL A 105 4.00 13.23 12.82
N GLY A 106 3.28 14.25 13.29
CA GLY A 106 3.38 14.74 14.67
C GLY A 106 3.08 13.66 15.70
N GLU A 107 2.04 12.85 15.49
CA GLU A 107 1.69 11.76 16.41
C GLU A 107 2.79 10.69 16.50
N MET A 108 3.46 10.36 15.39
CA MET A 108 4.58 9.42 15.43
C MET A 108 5.79 10.01 16.19
N VAL A 109 6.02 11.32 16.10
CA VAL A 109 7.04 12.01 16.92
C VAL A 109 6.66 11.97 18.40
N ASN A 110 5.41 12.25 18.76
CA ASN A 110 4.92 12.13 20.13
C ASN A 110 5.11 10.70 20.69
N VAL A 111 4.85 9.67 19.89
CA VAL A 111 5.09 8.28 20.29
C VAL A 111 6.58 8.02 20.55
N LEU A 112 7.49 8.61 19.77
CA LEU A 112 8.94 8.50 20.01
C LEU A 112 9.35 9.20 21.32
N GLU A 113 8.76 10.35 21.63
CA GLU A 113 8.97 11.06 22.90
C GLU A 113 8.47 10.23 24.09
N GLU A 114 7.28 9.62 23.98
CA GLU A 114 6.74 8.73 25.03
C GLU A 114 7.63 7.51 25.25
N ILE A 115 8.11 6.86 24.17
CA ILE A 115 9.01 5.71 24.27
C ILE A 115 10.29 6.14 25.01
N TRP A 116 10.78 7.35 24.74
CA TRP A 116 11.95 7.87 25.44
C TRP A 116 11.71 8.07 26.94
N ASP A 117 10.55 8.60 27.34
CA ASP A 117 10.21 8.89 28.74
C ASP A 117 9.97 7.62 29.59
N GLU A 118 9.98 6.43 28.97
CA GLU A 118 9.94 5.14 29.67
C GLU A 118 11.22 4.87 30.48
N GLU A 119 11.05 4.32 31.69
CA GLU A 119 12.16 3.90 32.54
C GLU A 119 13.07 2.89 31.83
N GLY A 120 14.39 3.14 31.88
CA GLY A 120 15.41 2.33 31.22
C GLY A 120 15.84 2.81 29.84
N ASN A 121 15.15 3.81 29.25
CA ASN A 121 15.48 4.36 27.94
C ASN A 121 16.33 5.65 27.99
N GLU A 122 16.82 6.07 29.15
CA GLU A 122 17.50 7.35 29.42
C GLU A 122 18.85 7.52 28.70
N HIS A 123 19.30 6.47 28.02
CA HIS A 123 20.57 6.40 27.29
C HIS A 123 20.43 6.78 25.81
N TYR A 124 19.21 6.77 25.25
CA TYR A 124 18.97 7.28 23.91
C TYR A 124 19.23 8.78 23.78
N LYS A 125 19.71 9.17 22.60
CA LYS A 125 19.73 10.56 22.14
C LYS A 125 19.48 10.51 20.65
N LEU A 126 18.23 10.73 20.27
CA LEU A 126 17.73 10.51 18.92
C LEU A 126 17.55 11.86 18.25
N LYS A 127 18.30 12.10 17.18
CA LYS A 127 18.06 13.18 16.25
C LYS A 127 16.99 12.74 15.26
N VAL A 128 15.79 13.30 15.40
CA VAL A 128 14.60 12.96 14.63
C VAL A 128 14.29 14.08 13.65
N ILE A 129 14.07 13.72 12.38
CA ILE A 129 13.62 14.63 11.33
C ILE A 129 12.18 14.26 10.98
N ALA A 130 11.25 15.19 11.17
CA ALA A 130 9.88 15.07 10.68
C ALA A 130 9.76 15.78 9.32
N ILE A 131 9.34 15.09 8.27
CA ILE A 131 9.10 15.65 6.94
C ILE A 131 7.60 15.69 6.67
N TYR A 132 7.08 16.86 6.34
CA TYR A 132 5.65 17.11 6.20
C TYR A 132 5.23 17.19 4.73
N SER A 133 4.03 16.70 4.43
CA SER A 133 3.56 16.47 3.06
C SER A 133 2.24 17.16 2.73
N ALA A 134 1.63 17.84 3.71
CA ALA A 134 0.42 18.60 3.46
C ALA A 134 0.70 19.79 2.53
N VAL A 135 -0.19 19.99 1.55
CA VAL A 135 -0.19 21.18 0.69
C VAL A 135 -1.36 22.09 1.04
N THR A 136 -1.17 23.39 0.87
CA THR A 136 -2.21 24.36 1.21
C THR A 136 -3.34 24.36 0.17
N LYS A 137 -4.58 24.62 0.61
CA LYS A 137 -5.70 24.81 -0.32
C LYS A 137 -5.42 25.93 -1.33
N THR A 138 -4.73 26.99 -0.90
CA THR A 138 -4.30 28.10 -1.76
C THR A 138 -3.43 27.61 -2.92
N PHE A 139 -2.42 26.78 -2.64
CA PHE A 139 -1.58 26.17 -3.67
C PHE A 139 -2.41 25.37 -4.69
N VAL A 140 -3.35 24.55 -4.21
CA VAL A 140 -4.20 23.73 -5.09
C VAL A 140 -5.15 24.60 -5.93
N HIS A 141 -5.76 25.64 -5.35
CA HIS A 141 -6.59 26.61 -6.08
C HIS A 141 -5.80 27.35 -7.16
N GLU A 142 -4.56 27.76 -6.87
CA GLU A 142 -3.69 28.42 -7.85
C GLU A 142 -3.33 27.50 -9.02
N ARG A 143 -3.00 26.23 -8.73
CA ARG A 143 -2.68 25.22 -9.74
C ARG A 143 -3.92 24.85 -10.57
N LEU A 144 -5.10 24.78 -9.95
CA LEU A 144 -6.37 24.58 -10.66
C LEU A 144 -6.64 25.72 -11.65
N LYS A 145 -6.49 26.99 -11.23
CA LYS A 145 -6.67 28.17 -12.10
C LYS A 145 -5.70 28.19 -13.28
N LYS A 146 -4.50 27.64 -13.11
CA LYS A 146 -3.47 27.53 -14.15
C LYS A 146 -3.64 26.29 -15.06
N ASN A 147 -4.68 25.48 -14.86
CA ASN A 147 -4.85 24.19 -15.54
C ASN A 147 -3.65 23.24 -15.36
N ALA A 148 -2.99 23.31 -14.20
CA ALA A 148 -1.81 22.51 -13.85
C ALA A 148 -2.17 21.27 -13.01
N ILE A 149 -3.45 20.87 -12.99
CA ILE A 149 -3.97 19.71 -12.27
C ILE A 149 -4.77 18.82 -13.23
N SER A 150 -4.60 17.51 -13.14
CA SER A 150 -5.34 16.52 -13.92
C SER A 150 -5.68 15.29 -13.06
N GLY A 151 -6.80 14.60 -13.33
CA GLY A 151 -7.11 13.35 -12.63
C GLY A 151 -6.06 12.26 -12.87
N CYS A 152 -5.85 11.35 -11.91
CA CYS A 152 -4.96 10.19 -12.04
C CYS A 152 -5.54 9.07 -12.94
N GLY A 153 -6.24 9.44 -14.01
CA GLY A 153 -6.99 8.52 -14.88
C GLY A 153 -8.30 9.15 -15.32
N SER A 154 -8.86 8.65 -16.43
CA SER A 154 -10.15 9.12 -16.94
C SER A 154 -11.34 8.92 -16.00
N PRO A 155 -11.36 7.90 -15.09
CA PRO A 155 -12.48 7.75 -14.16
C PRO A 155 -12.51 8.78 -13.02
N VAL A 156 -11.41 9.52 -12.80
CA VAL A 156 -11.35 10.51 -11.72
C VAL A 156 -12.17 11.75 -12.12
N PRO A 157 -13.18 12.16 -11.32
CA PRO A 157 -13.95 13.36 -11.61
C PRO A 157 -13.08 14.62 -11.65
N PRO A 158 -13.41 15.63 -12.50
CA PRO A 158 -12.68 16.89 -12.51
C PRO A 158 -12.66 17.57 -11.13
N LEU A 159 -11.50 18.10 -10.75
CA LEU A 159 -11.36 18.86 -9.52
C LEU A 159 -12.07 20.22 -9.63
N THR A 160 -12.87 20.56 -8.63
CA THR A 160 -13.53 21.88 -8.52
C THR A 160 -13.07 22.62 -7.26
N ALA A 161 -13.31 23.94 -7.23
CA ALA A 161 -13.00 24.79 -6.08
C ALA A 161 -13.76 24.33 -4.83
N GLU A 162 -15.03 23.96 -4.98
CA GLU A 162 -15.90 23.51 -3.89
C GLU A 162 -15.37 22.22 -3.27
N VAL A 163 -14.81 21.31 -4.09
CA VAL A 163 -14.18 20.08 -3.60
C VAL A 163 -12.95 20.41 -2.74
N ILE A 164 -12.07 21.29 -3.23
CA ILE A 164 -10.87 21.74 -2.49
C ILE A 164 -11.26 22.35 -1.15
N ASP A 165 -12.33 23.13 -1.11
CA ASP A 165 -12.78 23.79 0.11
C ASP A 165 -13.47 22.83 1.09
N SER A 166 -14.12 21.78 0.58
CA SER A 166 -14.86 20.80 1.39
C SER A 166 -13.99 19.79 2.16
N VAL A 167 -12.74 19.54 1.71
CA VAL A 167 -11.86 18.55 2.36
C VAL A 167 -11.15 19.13 3.59
N PRO A 168 -10.91 18.35 4.66
CA PRO A 168 -10.24 18.84 5.87
C PRO A 168 -8.74 19.02 5.67
N ARG A 169 -8.12 18.18 4.83
CA ARG A 169 -6.67 18.16 4.55
C ARG A 169 -6.40 17.68 3.13
N ILE A 170 -5.26 18.08 2.59
CA ILE A 170 -4.75 17.63 1.29
C ILE A 170 -3.30 17.21 1.50
N VAL A 171 -3.02 15.93 1.29
CA VAL A 171 -1.66 15.40 1.32
C VAL A 171 -1.14 15.24 -0.09
N SER A 172 0.16 15.36 -0.26
CA SER A 172 0.81 15.12 -1.53
C SER A 172 1.82 13.99 -1.44
N GLN A 173 1.74 13.05 -2.38
CA GLN A 173 2.63 11.91 -2.47
C GLN A 173 4.01 12.36 -2.96
N MET A 174 4.90 12.66 -2.01
CA MET A 174 6.23 13.20 -2.31
C MET A 174 7.18 12.17 -2.93
N GLY A 175 8.09 12.66 -3.78
CA GLY A 175 9.19 11.88 -4.35
C GLY A 175 10.34 11.64 -3.36
N PRO A 176 11.47 11.09 -3.82
CA PRO A 176 12.65 10.87 -2.99
C PRO A 176 13.37 12.16 -2.58
N GLU A 177 13.12 13.27 -3.27
CA GLU A 177 13.89 14.51 -3.12
C GLU A 177 13.86 15.08 -1.69
N PRO A 178 12.70 15.19 -0.99
CA PRO A 178 12.69 15.72 0.37
C PRO A 178 13.46 14.85 1.37
N PHE A 179 13.42 13.53 1.21
CA PHE A 179 14.19 12.60 2.03
C PHE A 179 15.69 12.73 1.77
N TYR A 180 16.09 12.83 0.50
CA TYR A 180 17.49 13.01 0.12
C TYR A 180 18.05 14.33 0.67
N ASP A 181 17.30 15.42 0.51
CA ASP A 181 17.67 16.75 1.02
C ASP A 181 17.82 16.74 2.56
N ALA A 182 16.92 16.08 3.28
CA ALA A 182 17.01 15.91 4.73
C ALA A 182 18.28 15.14 5.15
N MET A 183 18.58 14.02 4.49
CA MET A 183 19.78 13.21 4.75
C MET A 183 21.06 13.97 4.42
N MET A 184 21.06 14.81 3.40
CA MET A 184 22.20 15.66 3.04
C MET A 184 22.42 16.79 4.06
N ALA A 185 21.34 17.44 4.50
CA ALA A 185 21.41 18.53 5.46
C ALA A 185 21.79 18.06 6.87
N THR A 186 21.40 16.84 7.24
CA THR A 186 21.61 16.26 8.57
C THR A 186 22.10 14.82 8.47
N PRO A 187 23.36 14.57 8.05
CA PRO A 187 23.86 13.21 7.78
C PRO A 187 24.02 12.33 9.02
N ASP A 188 23.98 12.90 10.22
CA ASP A 188 24.06 12.21 11.52
C ASP A 188 22.68 12.00 12.18
N PHE A 189 21.61 12.00 11.38
CA PHE A 189 20.25 11.70 11.85
C PHE A 189 20.14 10.26 12.40
N ASN A 190 19.22 10.06 13.35
CA ASN A 190 18.87 8.73 13.84
C ASN A 190 17.55 8.24 13.26
N ILE A 191 16.57 9.13 13.13
CA ILE A 191 15.22 8.77 12.66
C ILE A 191 14.72 9.81 11.66
N ILE A 192 14.08 9.36 10.58
CA ILE A 192 13.24 10.20 9.72
C ILE A 192 11.80 9.69 9.80
N VAL A 193 10.87 10.60 10.12
CA VAL A 193 9.42 10.40 10.11
C VAL A 193 8.85 11.18 8.94
N GLY A 194 8.47 10.50 7.87
CA GLY A 194 7.91 11.10 6.66
C GLY A 194 6.39 11.10 6.63
N GLY A 195 5.82 12.18 6.11
CA GLY A 195 4.44 12.25 5.66
C GLY A 195 4.18 11.42 4.42
N ARG A 196 3.13 11.73 3.67
CA ARG A 196 2.67 10.96 2.52
C ARG A 196 3.76 10.93 1.45
N ALA A 197 4.26 9.74 1.16
CA ALA A 197 5.32 9.53 0.19
C ALA A 197 4.87 8.55 -0.89
N TYR A 198 5.51 8.63 -2.05
CA TYR A 198 5.50 7.51 -2.97
C TYR A 198 6.31 6.39 -2.32
N ASP A 199 5.72 5.21 -2.21
CA ASP A 199 6.18 4.19 -1.29
C ASP A 199 7.68 3.82 -1.49
N PRO A 200 8.25 3.81 -2.72
CA PRO A 200 9.69 3.66 -2.98
C PRO A 200 10.58 4.84 -2.57
N SER A 201 10.04 6.06 -2.39
CA SER A 201 10.79 7.30 -2.16
C SER A 201 11.83 7.23 -1.03
N PRO A 202 11.53 6.77 0.20
CA PRO A 202 12.54 6.68 1.25
C PRO A 202 13.69 5.72 0.91
N TYR A 203 13.40 4.64 0.19
CA TYR A 203 14.38 3.66 -0.28
C TYR A 203 15.31 4.24 -1.34
N ILE A 204 14.72 4.90 -2.34
CA ILE A 204 15.44 5.58 -3.41
C ILE A 204 16.35 6.66 -2.83
N ALA A 205 15.82 7.48 -1.92
CA ALA A 205 16.56 8.56 -1.28
C ALA A 205 17.78 8.04 -0.51
N PHE A 206 17.59 7.00 0.31
CA PHE A 206 18.70 6.41 1.07
C PHE A 206 19.76 5.79 0.16
N ALA A 207 19.37 5.06 -0.88
CA ALA A 207 20.31 4.47 -1.82
C ALA A 207 21.09 5.55 -2.59
N ALA A 208 20.43 6.61 -3.03
CA ALA A 208 21.06 7.75 -3.69
C ALA A 208 22.02 8.49 -2.74
N TRP A 209 21.63 8.72 -1.48
CA TRP A 209 22.47 9.38 -0.48
C TRP A 209 23.70 8.54 -0.13
N ALA A 210 23.52 7.26 0.17
CA ALA A 210 24.60 6.34 0.52
C ALA A 210 25.60 6.13 -0.65
N SER A 211 25.10 6.13 -1.89
CA SER A 211 25.92 6.06 -3.10
C SER A 211 26.55 7.40 -3.50
N LYS A 212 26.20 8.50 -2.84
CA LYS A 212 26.57 9.87 -3.23
C LYS A 212 26.16 10.20 -4.67
N THR A 213 25.06 9.61 -5.14
CA THR A 213 24.50 9.88 -6.46
C THR A 213 23.81 11.25 -6.44
N PRO A 214 24.19 12.18 -7.32
CA PRO A 214 23.58 13.50 -7.35
C PRO A 214 22.23 13.49 -8.11
N LEU A 215 21.30 14.35 -7.70
CA LEU A 215 19.95 14.43 -8.28
C LEU A 215 19.91 15.08 -9.68
N ASN A 216 20.95 15.79 -10.09
CA ASN A 216 20.99 16.58 -11.34
C ASN A 216 21.55 15.81 -12.56
N GLU A 217 22.42 14.83 -12.36
CA GLU A 217 23.07 14.08 -13.45
C GLU A 217 22.35 12.75 -13.73
N THR A 218 21.21 12.82 -14.43
CA THR A 218 20.31 11.65 -14.56
C THR A 218 20.13 11.10 -15.97
N ALA A 219 20.55 11.85 -16.99
CA ALA A 219 20.25 11.50 -18.38
C ALA A 219 21.16 10.41 -18.99
N THR A 220 22.33 10.13 -18.40
CA THR A 220 23.26 9.15 -18.98
C THR A 220 22.71 7.72 -18.86
N PRO A 221 23.07 6.79 -19.77
CA PRO A 221 22.62 5.40 -19.67
C PRO A 221 23.02 4.73 -18.35
N GLY A 222 24.18 5.09 -17.79
CA GLY A 222 24.62 4.62 -16.48
C GLY A 222 23.73 5.14 -15.35
N ALA A 223 23.45 6.44 -15.33
CA ALA A 223 22.56 7.05 -14.33
C ALA A 223 21.15 6.49 -14.41
N LYS A 224 20.58 6.32 -15.61
CA LYS A 224 19.26 5.71 -15.80
C LYS A 224 19.17 4.30 -15.21
N ARG A 225 20.21 3.47 -15.39
CA ARG A 225 20.27 2.13 -14.77
C ARG A 225 20.42 2.20 -13.27
N LEU A 226 21.25 3.11 -12.75
CA LEU A 226 21.47 3.25 -11.32
C LEU A 226 20.18 3.68 -10.59
N TRP A 227 19.55 4.76 -11.06
CA TRP A 227 18.25 5.21 -10.54
C TRP A 227 17.13 4.19 -10.77
N GLY A 228 17.18 3.47 -11.89
CA GLY A 228 16.29 2.34 -12.17
C GLY A 228 16.42 1.22 -11.14
N GLY A 229 17.65 0.86 -10.79
CA GLY A 229 17.95 -0.06 -9.70
C GLY A 229 17.40 0.38 -8.36
N PHE A 230 17.62 1.65 -7.99
CA PHE A 230 17.09 2.20 -6.74
C PHE A 230 15.56 2.18 -6.70
N ALA A 231 14.90 2.59 -7.78
CA ALA A 231 13.44 2.61 -7.86
C ALA A 231 12.83 1.21 -7.89
N HIS A 232 13.45 0.27 -8.62
CA HIS A 232 13.00 -1.12 -8.68
C HIS A 232 13.17 -1.82 -7.33
N MET A 233 14.29 -1.61 -6.65
CA MET A 233 14.51 -2.09 -5.28
C MET A 233 13.45 -1.52 -4.33
N GLY A 234 13.23 -0.20 -4.35
CA GLY A 234 12.22 0.44 -3.50
C GLY A 234 10.81 -0.11 -3.75
N LYS A 235 10.43 -0.29 -5.03
CA LYS A 235 9.13 -0.87 -5.42
C LYS A 235 8.91 -2.28 -4.86
N ILE A 236 9.96 -3.07 -4.72
CA ILE A 236 9.85 -4.42 -4.15
C ILE A 236 9.83 -4.35 -2.62
N LEU A 237 10.67 -3.50 -2.03
CA LEU A 237 10.80 -3.42 -0.57
C LEU A 237 9.63 -2.71 0.12
N GLU A 238 8.87 -1.85 -0.57
CA GLU A 238 7.76 -1.07 0.03
C GLU A 238 6.73 -1.95 0.77
N CYS A 239 6.54 -3.19 0.31
CA CYS A 239 5.62 -4.16 0.89
C CYS A 239 6.30 -5.15 1.86
N GLY A 240 7.56 -4.95 2.23
CA GLY A 240 8.33 -5.88 3.06
C GLY A 240 8.60 -7.23 2.35
N GLY A 241 8.59 -8.33 3.12
CA GLY A 241 8.95 -9.67 2.64
C GLY A 241 7.91 -10.36 1.74
N LEU A 242 6.93 -9.64 1.19
CA LEU A 242 5.89 -10.22 0.33
C LEU A 242 6.42 -10.72 -1.03
N CYS A 243 7.63 -10.32 -1.42
CA CYS A 243 8.32 -10.82 -2.61
C CYS A 243 8.91 -12.24 -2.43
N ALA A 244 8.86 -12.80 -1.22
CA ALA A 244 9.36 -14.14 -0.92
C ALA A 244 8.28 -15.22 -1.06
N THR A 245 8.72 -16.47 -1.17
CA THR A 245 7.88 -17.66 -1.12
C THR A 245 8.45 -18.70 -0.13
N PRO A 246 7.66 -19.19 0.85
CA PRO A 246 6.41 -18.60 1.33
C PRO A 246 6.58 -17.11 1.70
N LYS A 247 5.47 -16.36 1.67
CA LYS A 247 5.46 -14.94 2.06
C LYS A 247 6.03 -14.78 3.47
N CYS A 248 6.74 -13.68 3.67
CA CYS A 248 7.45 -13.43 4.91
C CYS A 248 7.35 -11.94 5.27
N SER A 249 7.69 -11.58 6.51
CA SER A 249 7.50 -10.21 7.00
C SER A 249 8.64 -9.29 6.57
N ALA A 250 9.88 -9.76 6.73
CA ALA A 250 11.07 -8.96 6.57
C ALA A 250 11.91 -9.39 5.37
N VAL A 251 12.61 -8.44 4.77
CA VAL A 251 13.53 -8.67 3.64
C VAL A 251 14.68 -7.67 3.70
N CYS A 252 15.84 -8.09 3.24
CA CYS A 252 17.01 -7.23 3.08
C CYS A 252 17.39 -7.11 1.61
N ALA A 253 17.69 -5.88 1.18
CA ALA A 253 18.36 -5.61 -0.08
C ALA A 253 19.83 -5.23 0.16
N THR A 254 20.74 -5.79 -0.62
CA THR A 254 22.09 -5.24 -0.84
C THR A 254 22.15 -4.63 -2.22
N VAL A 255 22.40 -3.32 -2.30
CA VAL A 255 22.42 -2.56 -3.56
C VAL A 255 23.86 -2.31 -3.98
N TYR A 256 24.15 -2.44 -5.27
CA TYR A 256 25.49 -2.31 -5.85
C TYR A 256 25.64 -1.04 -6.69
N GLN A 257 26.89 -0.65 -6.95
CA GLN A 257 27.24 0.60 -7.65
C GLN A 257 26.68 0.72 -9.08
N ASP A 258 26.32 -0.39 -9.72
CA ASP A 258 25.76 -0.41 -11.08
C ASP A 258 24.21 -0.40 -11.11
N GLY A 259 23.56 -0.33 -9.93
CA GLY A 259 22.11 -0.41 -9.79
C GLY A 259 21.57 -1.83 -9.62
N THR A 260 22.42 -2.85 -9.68
CA THR A 260 22.04 -4.22 -9.32
C THR A 260 21.67 -4.29 -7.84
N PHE A 261 20.79 -5.20 -7.47
CA PHE A 261 20.52 -5.48 -6.07
C PHE A 261 20.16 -6.94 -5.82
N ASP A 262 20.48 -7.39 -4.62
CA ASP A 262 20.18 -8.75 -4.14
C ASP A 262 19.14 -8.69 -3.03
N LEU A 263 18.09 -9.51 -3.14
CA LEU A 263 17.01 -9.61 -2.17
C LEU A 263 17.10 -10.90 -1.37
N THR A 264 17.27 -10.78 -0.06
CA THR A 264 17.35 -11.91 0.88
C THR A 264 16.18 -11.85 1.87
N PRO A 265 15.31 -12.88 1.95
CA PRO A 265 14.20 -12.90 2.89
C PRO A 265 14.71 -13.11 4.33
N GLY A 266 14.01 -12.54 5.30
CA GLY A 266 14.34 -12.68 6.73
C GLY A 266 14.13 -14.08 7.25
N GLU A 267 13.02 -14.70 6.88
CA GLU A 267 12.57 -15.98 7.41
C GLU A 267 13.36 -17.15 6.80
N PRO A 268 13.95 -18.06 7.60
CA PRO A 268 14.80 -19.16 7.12
C PRO A 268 14.13 -20.08 6.10
N GLN A 269 12.83 -20.34 6.27
CA GLN A 269 12.02 -21.17 5.37
C GLN A 269 11.63 -20.48 4.05
N SER A 270 11.87 -19.18 3.95
CA SER A 270 11.47 -18.36 2.81
C SER A 270 12.62 -18.13 1.84
N ARG A 271 12.26 -17.90 0.57
CA ARG A 271 13.18 -17.68 -0.55
C ARG A 271 12.67 -16.55 -1.42
N CYS A 272 13.54 -15.66 -1.86
CA CYS A 272 13.26 -14.81 -3.01
C CYS A 272 13.62 -15.61 -4.27
N THR A 273 12.63 -15.85 -5.14
CA THR A 273 12.82 -16.58 -6.41
C THR A 273 12.56 -15.65 -7.60
N PRO A 274 13.06 -15.99 -8.80
CA PRO A 274 12.75 -15.20 -10.00
C PRO A 274 11.25 -14.98 -10.20
N LEU A 275 10.42 -16.03 -10.03
CA LEU A 275 8.97 -15.91 -10.15
C LEU A 275 8.35 -15.06 -9.04
N SER A 276 8.71 -15.27 -7.77
CA SER A 276 8.11 -14.53 -6.66
C SER A 276 8.47 -13.05 -6.69
N VAL A 277 9.72 -12.71 -7.02
CA VAL A 277 10.21 -11.33 -7.09
C VAL A 277 9.68 -10.60 -8.32
N SER A 278 9.68 -11.23 -9.50
CA SER A 278 9.06 -10.64 -10.68
C SER A 278 7.56 -10.43 -10.48
N ALA A 279 6.84 -11.43 -9.97
CA ALA A 279 5.40 -11.31 -9.69
C ALA A 279 5.08 -10.22 -8.65
N HIS A 280 6.00 -9.88 -7.76
CA HIS A 280 5.82 -8.79 -6.82
C HIS A 280 6.25 -7.43 -7.42
N THR A 281 7.22 -7.42 -8.34
CA THR A 281 7.57 -6.21 -9.11
C THR A 281 6.35 -5.65 -9.84
N LEU A 282 5.59 -6.53 -10.51
CA LEU A 282 4.44 -6.14 -11.34
C LEU A 282 3.17 -5.85 -10.53
N TYR A 283 3.21 -6.05 -9.21
CA TYR A 283 2.04 -5.99 -8.34
C TYR A 283 1.52 -4.55 -8.17
N GLU A 284 0.20 -4.42 -8.29
CA GLU A 284 -0.58 -3.20 -7.97
C GLU A 284 -0.26 -2.01 -8.89
N LYS A 285 -0.23 -2.26 -10.21
CA LYS A 285 0.08 -1.23 -11.22
C LYS A 285 -0.86 -1.33 -12.41
N SER A 286 -1.28 -0.18 -12.94
CA SER A 286 -2.09 -0.10 -14.17
C SER A 286 -1.34 -0.62 -15.40
N ARG A 287 0.00 -0.59 -15.37
CA ARG A 287 0.87 -1.29 -16.32
C ARG A 287 1.98 -2.04 -15.60
N PRO A 288 2.31 -3.27 -16.02
CA PRO A 288 3.31 -4.09 -15.34
C PRO A 288 4.76 -3.69 -15.69
N ASP A 289 4.98 -3.09 -16.86
CA ASP A 289 6.30 -2.83 -17.47
C ASP A 289 6.81 -1.39 -17.26
N LEU A 290 5.88 -0.41 -17.22
CA LEU A 290 6.19 1.01 -17.10
C LEU A 290 5.46 1.61 -15.89
N LEU A 291 6.23 1.85 -14.82
CA LEU A 291 5.70 2.31 -13.53
C LEU A 291 5.99 3.81 -13.37
N TYR A 292 4.95 4.62 -13.48
CA TYR A 292 5.04 6.06 -13.24
C TYR A 292 5.02 6.36 -11.74
N GLY A 293 5.85 7.30 -11.32
CA GLY A 293 5.89 7.83 -9.96
C GLY A 293 6.24 9.32 -9.99
N PRO A 294 6.40 9.96 -8.81
CA PRO A 294 6.84 11.34 -8.74
C PRO A 294 8.10 11.57 -9.57
N GLY A 295 8.04 12.54 -10.47
CA GLY A 295 9.20 12.98 -11.22
C GLY A 295 9.71 12.07 -12.34
N GLY A 296 9.08 10.94 -12.64
CA GLY A 296 9.56 10.07 -13.71
C GLY A 296 8.86 8.73 -13.89
N CYS A 297 9.51 7.85 -14.64
CA CYS A 297 9.02 6.52 -14.98
C CYS A 297 10.12 5.47 -14.79
N LEU A 298 9.80 4.40 -14.07
CA LEU A 298 10.59 3.19 -13.99
C LEU A 298 10.18 2.24 -15.13
N ASP A 299 11.14 1.89 -15.97
CA ASP A 299 11.04 0.94 -17.06
C ASP A 299 11.68 -0.39 -16.69
N LEU A 300 10.87 -1.45 -16.76
CA LEU A 300 11.20 -2.81 -16.35
C LEU A 300 11.31 -3.77 -17.53
N THR A 301 11.23 -3.28 -18.77
CA THR A 301 11.25 -4.13 -19.98
C THR A 301 12.55 -4.91 -20.17
N GLU A 302 13.65 -4.41 -19.61
CA GLU A 302 14.97 -5.05 -19.63
C GLU A 302 15.28 -5.78 -18.29
N SER A 303 14.31 -5.91 -17.38
CA SER A 303 14.55 -6.51 -16.07
C SER A 303 14.83 -8.02 -16.12
N SER A 304 15.81 -8.46 -15.34
CA SER A 304 16.18 -9.88 -15.20
C SER A 304 16.30 -10.29 -13.74
N TYR A 305 15.94 -11.53 -13.43
CA TYR A 305 15.90 -12.09 -12.08
C TYR A 305 16.66 -13.41 -12.03
N GLU A 306 17.63 -13.51 -11.14
CA GLU A 306 18.51 -14.68 -11.01
C GLU A 306 18.48 -15.19 -9.56
N LEU A 307 18.32 -16.50 -9.36
CA LEU A 307 18.47 -17.11 -8.05
C LEU A 307 19.97 -17.35 -7.79
N LEU A 308 20.51 -16.78 -6.72
CA LEU A 308 21.92 -16.92 -6.37
C LEU A 308 22.21 -18.25 -5.65
N ASP A 309 23.49 -18.60 -5.63
CA ASP A 309 24.04 -19.71 -4.87
C ASP A 309 23.60 -19.61 -3.39
N GLY A 310 23.11 -20.73 -2.84
CA GLY A 310 22.45 -20.78 -1.54
C GLY A 310 20.91 -20.78 -1.61
N GLY A 311 20.32 -20.49 -2.78
CA GLY A 311 18.92 -20.83 -3.09
C GLY A 311 17.84 -20.07 -2.31
N ARG A 312 18.20 -18.93 -1.71
CA ARG A 312 17.29 -18.03 -0.96
C ARG A 312 17.31 -16.59 -1.46
N THR A 313 18.39 -16.16 -2.09
CA THR A 313 18.59 -14.76 -2.50
C THR A 313 18.37 -14.61 -4.00
N CYS A 314 17.58 -13.61 -4.40
CA CYS A 314 17.37 -13.30 -5.81
C CYS A 314 18.08 -12.00 -6.18
N ARG A 315 18.92 -12.05 -7.20
CA ARG A 315 19.54 -10.89 -7.82
C ARG A 315 18.64 -10.31 -8.90
N VAL A 316 18.54 -8.99 -8.92
CA VAL A 316 17.71 -8.24 -9.85
C VAL A 316 18.55 -7.20 -10.58
N ARG A 317 18.33 -7.07 -11.90
CA ARG A 317 19.03 -6.13 -12.80
C ARG A 317 18.07 -5.58 -13.84
N GLY A 318 18.52 -4.55 -14.58
CA GLY A 318 17.90 -4.12 -15.84
C GLY A 318 16.81 -3.05 -15.73
N GLY A 319 16.38 -2.70 -14.51
CA GLY A 319 15.48 -1.56 -14.31
C GLY A 319 16.14 -0.25 -14.77
N ARG A 320 15.36 0.62 -15.43
CA ARG A 320 15.82 1.93 -15.91
C ARG A 320 14.85 3.02 -15.49
N PHE A 321 15.33 4.07 -14.83
CA PHE A 321 14.50 5.22 -14.49
C PHE A 321 14.75 6.37 -15.46
N THR A 322 13.68 6.97 -15.99
CA THR A 322 13.74 8.18 -16.80
C THR A 322 13.02 9.31 -16.07
N PHE A 323 13.76 10.35 -15.71
CA PHE A 323 13.17 11.53 -15.09
C PHE A 323 12.36 12.34 -16.11
N SER A 324 11.27 12.95 -15.65
CA SER A 324 10.36 13.76 -16.48
C SER A 324 11.10 14.90 -17.16
N ARG A 325 12.00 15.59 -16.44
CA ARG A 325 12.84 16.66 -17.00
C ARG A 325 13.75 16.19 -18.14
N ASP A 326 14.23 14.95 -18.11
CA ASP A 326 15.14 14.40 -19.12
C ASP A 326 14.43 14.17 -20.46
N VAL A 327 13.09 14.18 -20.45
CA VAL A 327 12.23 14.04 -21.64
C VAL A 327 11.33 15.27 -21.85
N GLY A 328 11.65 16.40 -21.22
CA GLY A 328 10.93 17.66 -21.40
C GLY A 328 9.55 17.74 -20.76
N LEU A 329 9.24 16.86 -19.79
CA LEU A 329 8.01 16.86 -19.02
C LEU A 329 8.19 17.55 -17.66
N LYS A 330 7.14 18.21 -17.18
CA LYS A 330 7.10 18.79 -15.83
C LYS A 330 7.09 17.69 -14.77
N TYR A 331 7.69 17.97 -13.63
CA TYR A 331 7.59 17.09 -12.46
C TYR A 331 6.14 17.07 -11.98
N THR A 332 5.60 15.90 -11.71
CA THR A 332 4.25 15.76 -11.14
C THR A 332 4.26 14.97 -9.84
N ILE A 333 3.41 15.37 -8.90
CA ILE A 333 3.09 14.61 -7.69
C ILE A 333 1.59 14.32 -7.65
N LYS A 334 1.19 13.29 -6.90
CA LYS A 334 -0.22 12.97 -6.67
C LYS A 334 -0.73 13.69 -5.42
N LEU A 335 -1.87 14.35 -5.52
CA LEU A 335 -2.65 14.92 -4.43
C LEU A 335 -3.77 13.94 -4.03
N GLU A 336 -3.90 13.72 -2.72
CA GLU A 336 -4.93 12.87 -2.14
C GLU A 336 -5.68 13.63 -1.04
N ALA A 337 -7.01 13.55 -1.09
CA ALA A 337 -7.88 14.08 -0.04
C ALA A 337 -9.22 13.35 -0.04
N ALA A 338 -9.91 13.38 1.09
CA ALA A 338 -11.23 12.82 1.24
C ALA A 338 -12.12 13.72 2.10
N ARG A 339 -13.42 13.57 1.97
CA ARG A 339 -14.43 14.25 2.79
C ARG A 339 -15.46 13.27 3.32
N VAL A 340 -16.26 13.72 4.28
CA VAL A 340 -17.46 12.99 4.72
C VAL A 340 -18.57 13.25 3.70
N ALA A 341 -19.06 12.18 3.08
CA ALA A 341 -20.18 12.22 2.13
C ALA A 341 -21.56 12.12 2.82
N GLY A 342 -21.60 11.58 4.03
CA GLY A 342 -22.82 11.38 4.81
C GLY A 342 -22.56 10.46 6.00
N TYR A 343 -23.59 9.79 6.49
CA TYR A 343 -23.58 8.84 7.60
C TYR A 343 -24.20 7.52 7.19
N ARG A 344 -23.70 6.43 7.76
CA ARG A 344 -24.12 5.07 7.41
C ARG A 344 -24.74 4.33 8.59
N SER A 345 -25.76 3.54 8.28
CA SER A 345 -26.25 2.48 9.15
C SER A 345 -26.54 1.25 8.29
N ASN A 346 -26.35 0.06 8.86
CA ASN A 346 -26.65 -1.18 8.17
C ASN A 346 -27.45 -2.16 9.03
N TYR A 347 -27.97 -3.18 8.36
CA TYR A 347 -28.43 -4.42 8.97
C TYR A 347 -27.96 -5.59 8.10
N MET A 348 -27.85 -6.77 8.69
CA MET A 348 -27.33 -7.94 7.98
C MET A 348 -27.98 -9.23 8.43
N GLY A 349 -28.03 -10.20 7.52
CA GLY A 349 -28.56 -11.52 7.80
C GLY A 349 -28.51 -12.46 6.61
N SER A 350 -28.88 -13.71 6.84
CA SER A 350 -28.93 -14.74 5.81
C SER A 350 -30.35 -15.03 5.36
N VAL A 351 -30.50 -15.36 4.07
CA VAL A 351 -31.73 -15.85 3.46
C VAL A 351 -31.48 -17.25 2.94
N GLN A 352 -32.30 -18.21 3.38
CA GLN A 352 -32.18 -19.61 3.00
C GLN A 352 -33.39 -20.13 2.20
N ASP A 353 -34.50 -19.38 2.18
CA ASP A 353 -35.70 -19.81 1.46
C ASP A 353 -35.44 -19.76 -0.06
N PRO A 354 -35.42 -20.92 -0.76
CA PRO A 354 -35.13 -20.97 -2.19
C PRO A 354 -36.19 -20.26 -3.04
N ILE A 355 -37.42 -20.12 -2.55
CA ILE A 355 -38.48 -19.39 -3.25
C ILE A 355 -38.16 -17.90 -3.22
N LEU A 356 -37.79 -17.37 -2.04
CA LEU A 356 -37.41 -15.97 -1.89
C LEU A 356 -36.14 -15.64 -2.68
N ILE A 357 -35.11 -16.50 -2.65
CA ILE A 357 -33.83 -16.25 -3.33
C ILE A 357 -34.03 -16.04 -4.84
N VAL A 358 -34.93 -16.79 -5.48
CA VAL A 358 -35.25 -16.63 -6.91
C VAL A 358 -35.94 -15.28 -7.21
N HIS A 359 -36.63 -14.70 -6.23
CA HIS A 359 -37.33 -13.42 -6.35
C HIS A 359 -36.58 -12.24 -5.72
N LEU A 360 -35.37 -12.46 -5.21
CA LEU A 360 -34.68 -11.53 -4.33
C LEU A 360 -34.53 -10.14 -4.95
N ASP A 361 -34.10 -10.03 -6.20
CA ASP A 361 -33.93 -8.73 -6.87
C ASP A 361 -35.23 -7.92 -6.94
N SER A 362 -36.34 -8.60 -7.27
CA SER A 362 -37.65 -7.95 -7.32
C SER A 362 -38.13 -7.51 -5.94
N VAL A 363 -37.90 -8.33 -4.92
CA VAL A 363 -38.25 -8.03 -3.52
C VAL A 363 -37.44 -6.85 -2.99
N LEU A 364 -36.12 -6.82 -3.24
CA LEU A 364 -35.25 -5.70 -2.83
C LEU A 364 -35.67 -4.38 -3.49
N LYS A 365 -36.06 -4.41 -4.78
CA LYS A 365 -36.60 -3.25 -5.48
C LYS A 365 -37.92 -2.75 -4.90
N GLU A 366 -38.82 -3.66 -4.53
CA GLU A 366 -40.07 -3.32 -3.85
C GLU A 366 -39.80 -2.72 -2.46
N ILE A 367 -38.83 -3.27 -1.72
CA ILE A 367 -38.41 -2.73 -0.43
C ILE A 367 -37.86 -1.30 -0.58
N LYS A 368 -37.03 -1.03 -1.59
CA LYS A 368 -36.53 0.34 -1.85
C LYS A 368 -37.69 1.32 -2.11
N THR A 369 -38.71 0.88 -2.84
CA THR A 369 -39.93 1.68 -3.08
C THR A 369 -40.74 1.90 -1.79
N TYR A 370 -40.89 0.86 -0.96
CA TYR A 370 -41.57 0.96 0.32
C TYR A 370 -40.86 1.93 1.27
N VAL A 371 -39.53 1.83 1.39
CA VAL A 371 -38.72 2.72 2.23
C VAL A 371 -38.86 4.16 1.75
N ALA A 372 -38.82 4.40 0.44
CA ALA A 372 -39.06 5.72 -0.13
C ALA A 372 -40.42 6.29 0.28
N LYS A 373 -41.48 5.49 0.18
CA LYS A 373 -42.84 5.87 0.60
C LYS A 373 -42.92 6.20 2.10
N GLN A 374 -42.24 5.45 2.96
CA GLN A 374 -42.24 5.71 4.41
C GLN A 374 -41.46 6.98 4.81
N HIS A 375 -40.65 7.54 3.90
CA HIS A 375 -39.81 8.71 4.16
C HIS A 375 -40.11 9.87 3.19
N GLU A 376 -41.30 9.92 2.58
CA GLU A 376 -41.70 11.02 1.67
C GLU A 376 -41.72 12.38 2.39
N ASP A 377 -42.12 12.40 3.66
CA ASP A 377 -42.23 13.62 4.48
C ASP A 377 -40.97 13.90 5.33
N VAL A 378 -39.86 13.20 5.09
CA VAL A 378 -38.63 13.32 5.88
C VAL A 378 -37.59 14.16 5.14
N ASP A 379 -37.16 15.25 5.77
CA ASP A 379 -36.08 16.09 5.23
C ASP A 379 -34.73 15.35 5.22
N GLY A 380 -33.97 15.54 4.14
CA GLY A 380 -32.61 15.01 3.99
C GLY A 380 -32.42 14.16 2.74
N GLN A 381 -31.16 14.02 2.34
CA GLN A 381 -30.80 13.15 1.22
C GLN A 381 -30.40 11.79 1.78
N TRP A 382 -30.84 10.72 1.14
CA TRP A 382 -30.48 9.36 1.49
C TRP A 382 -30.49 8.43 0.27
N ASP A 383 -29.74 7.35 0.38
CA ASP A 383 -29.78 6.21 -0.53
C ASP A 383 -29.74 4.92 0.29
N LEU A 384 -30.25 3.84 -0.31
CA LEU A 384 -30.34 2.51 0.28
C LEU A 384 -29.97 1.49 -0.79
N ASP A 385 -29.02 0.63 -0.47
CA ASP A 385 -28.66 -0.48 -1.35
C ASP A 385 -28.33 -1.75 -0.55
N TRP A 386 -28.14 -2.86 -1.26
CA TRP A 386 -27.83 -4.16 -0.68
C TRP A 386 -26.56 -4.75 -1.28
N HIS A 387 -25.65 -5.20 -0.40
CA HIS A 387 -24.57 -6.09 -0.78
C HIS A 387 -25.08 -7.53 -0.68
N VAL A 388 -25.14 -8.21 -1.83
CA VAL A 388 -25.68 -9.56 -1.96
C VAL A 388 -24.57 -10.56 -2.22
N TYR A 389 -24.40 -11.54 -1.33
CA TYR A 389 -23.36 -12.56 -1.42
C TYR A 389 -23.98 -13.95 -1.58
N GLY A 390 -23.57 -14.68 -2.63
CA GLY A 390 -23.95 -16.08 -2.82
C GLY A 390 -25.22 -16.33 -3.66
N GLN A 391 -25.90 -15.29 -4.16
CA GLN A 391 -27.18 -15.41 -4.87
C GLN A 391 -27.19 -16.37 -6.06
N HIS A 392 -26.08 -16.47 -6.79
CA HIS A 392 -25.97 -17.35 -7.97
C HIS A 392 -25.29 -18.69 -7.67
N GLN A 393 -25.05 -19.00 -6.40
CA GLN A 393 -24.49 -20.28 -6.01
C GLN A 393 -25.59 -21.33 -5.86
N THR A 394 -25.28 -22.55 -6.26
CA THR A 394 -26.17 -23.70 -6.07
C THR A 394 -25.52 -24.73 -5.17
N THR A 395 -26.35 -25.34 -4.34
CA THR A 395 -26.04 -26.55 -3.57
C THR A 395 -25.78 -27.75 -4.51
N THR A 396 -25.20 -28.83 -3.98
CA THR A 396 -24.87 -30.05 -4.75
C THR A 396 -26.10 -30.73 -5.37
N ASP A 397 -27.27 -30.54 -4.76
CA ASP A 397 -28.56 -31.00 -5.24
C ASP A 397 -29.27 -29.98 -6.16
N GLY A 398 -28.59 -28.91 -6.59
CA GLY A 398 -29.04 -27.98 -7.61
C GLY A 398 -30.01 -26.90 -7.13
N ARG A 399 -30.24 -26.77 -5.81
CA ARG A 399 -31.06 -25.69 -5.24
C ARG A 399 -30.23 -24.42 -5.03
N PRO A 400 -30.86 -23.22 -5.04
CA PRO A 400 -30.18 -22.00 -4.62
C PRO A 400 -29.51 -22.18 -3.25
N ALA A 401 -28.26 -21.74 -3.13
CA ALA A 401 -27.53 -21.74 -1.88
C ALA A 401 -27.95 -20.55 -1.00
N GLU A 402 -27.58 -20.60 0.28
CA GLU A 402 -27.83 -19.49 1.21
C GLU A 402 -27.22 -18.19 0.70
N VAL A 403 -27.98 -17.09 0.85
CA VAL A 403 -27.55 -15.75 0.48
C VAL A 403 -27.31 -14.94 1.74
N PHE A 404 -26.15 -14.30 1.85
CA PHE A 404 -25.90 -13.31 2.88
C PHE A 404 -26.18 -11.91 2.35
N LEU A 405 -26.93 -11.13 3.10
CA LEU A 405 -27.37 -9.78 2.75
C LEU A 405 -26.85 -8.77 3.76
N ILE A 406 -26.32 -7.65 3.25
CA ILE A 406 -26.08 -6.44 4.03
C ILE A 406 -26.90 -5.32 3.39
N GLY A 407 -27.97 -4.87 4.06
CA GLY A 407 -28.68 -3.67 3.66
C GLY A 407 -28.02 -2.44 4.29
N GLU A 408 -27.58 -1.49 3.47
CA GLU A 408 -26.81 -0.31 3.89
C GLU A 408 -27.53 0.97 3.46
N ALA A 409 -27.77 1.84 4.43
CA ALA A 409 -28.31 3.17 4.21
C ALA A 409 -27.19 4.22 4.33
N LEU A 410 -27.13 5.14 3.38
CA LEU A 410 -26.30 6.34 3.42
C LEU A 410 -27.22 7.56 3.48
N ALA A 411 -27.04 8.45 4.45
CA ALA A 411 -27.88 9.64 4.58
C ALA A 411 -27.12 10.89 5.06
N SER A 412 -27.77 12.05 4.98
CA SER A 412 -27.20 13.33 5.43
C SER A 412 -26.95 13.40 6.94
N THR A 413 -27.63 12.59 7.75
CA THR A 413 -27.44 12.50 9.21
C THR A 413 -27.45 11.05 9.68
N GLN A 414 -26.83 10.78 10.84
CA GLN A 414 -26.80 9.44 11.42
C GLN A 414 -28.19 8.94 11.82
N GLU A 415 -29.04 9.85 12.32
CA GLU A 415 -30.42 9.56 12.68
C GLU A 415 -31.24 9.11 11.48
N LEU A 416 -31.09 9.81 10.34
CA LEU A 416 -31.77 9.46 9.10
C LEU A 416 -31.26 8.12 8.56
N ALA A 417 -29.95 7.91 8.52
CA ALA A 417 -29.37 6.63 8.06
C ALA A 417 -29.92 5.44 8.87
N ARG A 418 -30.02 5.60 10.20
CA ARG A 418 -30.60 4.59 11.10
C ARG A 418 -32.08 4.35 10.82
N SER A 419 -32.86 5.41 10.59
CA SER A 419 -34.29 5.30 10.24
C SER A 419 -34.52 4.52 8.94
N ILE A 420 -33.72 4.83 7.91
CA ILE A 420 -33.77 4.15 6.62
C ILE A 420 -33.40 2.67 6.78
N ALA A 421 -32.28 2.37 7.45
CA ALA A 421 -31.85 0.99 7.69
C ALA A 421 -32.88 0.19 8.50
N SER A 422 -33.51 0.81 9.50
CA SER A 422 -34.53 0.14 10.32
C SER A 422 -35.79 -0.19 9.52
N THR A 423 -36.27 0.75 8.71
CA THR A 423 -37.43 0.55 7.85
C THR A 423 -37.16 -0.49 6.77
N ALA A 424 -35.97 -0.44 6.15
CA ALA A 424 -35.52 -1.42 5.18
C ALA A 424 -35.41 -2.83 5.79
N ARG A 425 -34.87 -2.96 7.01
CA ARG A 425 -34.80 -4.24 7.72
C ARG A 425 -36.19 -4.83 7.96
N ILE A 426 -37.14 -4.04 8.48
CA ILE A 426 -38.51 -4.49 8.72
C ILE A 426 -39.12 -5.01 7.41
N ALA A 427 -38.98 -4.23 6.33
CA ALA A 427 -39.48 -4.63 5.02
C ALA A 427 -38.79 -5.92 4.53
N THR A 428 -37.48 -6.07 4.67
CA THR A 428 -36.75 -7.29 4.31
C THR A 428 -37.28 -8.53 5.04
N VAL A 429 -37.61 -8.42 6.32
CA VAL A 429 -38.10 -9.54 7.15
C VAL A 429 -39.55 -9.95 6.80
N HIS A 430 -40.36 -9.00 6.34
CA HIS A 430 -41.81 -9.15 6.22
C HIS A 430 -42.36 -9.00 4.80
N ALA A 431 -41.55 -8.63 3.82
CA ALA A 431 -42.00 -8.42 2.44
C ALA A 431 -42.64 -9.69 1.86
N PRO A 432 -43.78 -9.55 1.16
CA PRO A 432 -44.39 -10.66 0.48
C PRO A 432 -43.60 -11.03 -0.79
N TYR A 433 -43.67 -12.29 -1.20
CA TYR A 433 -43.12 -12.73 -2.49
C TYR A 433 -43.97 -13.85 -3.12
N PRO A 434 -43.90 -14.05 -4.45
CA PRO A 434 -44.69 -15.08 -5.11
C PRO A 434 -44.45 -16.47 -4.52
N ASN A 435 -45.54 -17.23 -4.33
CA ASN A 435 -45.51 -18.60 -3.79
C ASN A 435 -44.95 -18.74 -2.36
N GLN A 436 -44.87 -17.64 -1.60
CA GLN A 436 -44.49 -17.64 -0.20
C GLN A 436 -45.33 -18.61 0.62
N LYS A 437 -44.66 -19.48 1.41
CA LYS A 437 -45.31 -20.46 2.29
C LYS A 437 -45.38 -20.02 3.76
N ALA A 438 -44.46 -19.16 4.19
CA ALA A 438 -44.39 -18.64 5.56
C ALA A 438 -44.98 -17.22 5.64
N ASN A 439 -45.57 -16.83 6.77
CA ASN A 439 -46.17 -15.49 6.91
C ASN A 439 -45.14 -14.34 7.05
N SER A 440 -43.92 -14.67 7.48
CA SER A 440 -42.81 -13.73 7.69
C SER A 440 -41.52 -14.50 8.02
N GLY A 441 -40.44 -13.78 8.35
CA GLY A 441 -39.19 -14.39 8.80
C GLY A 441 -38.24 -14.66 7.64
N ASN A 442 -38.25 -13.78 6.65
CA ASN A 442 -37.46 -13.90 5.43
C ASN A 442 -35.94 -13.83 5.66
N LEU A 443 -35.53 -13.23 6.79
CA LEU A 443 -34.14 -12.93 7.10
C LEU A 443 -33.77 -13.48 8.48
N ALA A 444 -32.72 -14.31 8.53
CA ALA A 444 -32.09 -14.72 9.78
C ALA A 444 -31.05 -13.68 10.19
N TYR A 445 -31.22 -13.04 11.35
CA TYR A 445 -30.34 -11.95 11.79
C TYR A 445 -28.90 -12.42 12.04
N GLY A 446 -27.94 -11.61 11.58
CA GLY A 446 -26.51 -11.91 11.77
C GLY A 446 -26.03 -11.76 13.22
N HIS A 447 -26.58 -10.80 13.98
CA HIS A 447 -26.19 -10.53 15.37
C HIS A 447 -27.40 -10.56 16.31
N GLY A 448 -27.38 -11.46 17.29
CA GLY A 448 -28.41 -11.51 18.33
C GLY A 448 -28.47 -10.20 19.12
N GLY A 449 -29.66 -9.61 19.22
CA GLY A 449 -29.91 -8.39 20.02
C GLY A 449 -29.48 -7.07 19.37
N LYS A 450 -28.91 -7.09 18.15
CA LYS A 450 -28.63 -5.88 17.36
C LYS A 450 -29.32 -5.95 16.01
N MET A 451 -30.40 -5.18 15.88
CA MET A 451 -31.23 -5.16 14.67
C MET A 451 -30.58 -4.32 13.56
N GLU A 452 -30.00 -3.18 13.92
CA GLU A 452 -29.24 -2.29 13.04
C GLU A 452 -27.94 -1.87 13.73
N SER A 453 -26.93 -1.49 12.96
CA SER A 453 -25.66 -0.94 13.46
C SER A 453 -25.35 0.37 12.77
N ASP A 454 -25.01 1.39 13.56
CA ASP A 454 -24.46 2.63 13.03
C ASP A 454 -23.00 2.44 12.70
N LEU A 455 -22.63 2.81 11.48
CA LEU A 455 -21.25 2.76 10.99
C LEU A 455 -20.57 4.13 11.07
N GLY A 456 -21.32 5.19 11.41
CA GLY A 456 -20.76 6.53 11.53
C GLY A 456 -20.62 7.26 10.19
N PRO A 457 -19.76 8.30 10.14
CA PRO A 457 -19.46 9.03 8.91
C PRO A 457 -18.98 8.11 7.78
N CYS A 458 -19.47 8.34 6.57
CA CYS A 458 -18.99 7.73 5.34
C CYS A 458 -17.98 8.63 4.66
N ALA A 459 -16.72 8.21 4.60
CA ALA A 459 -15.70 8.94 3.87
C ALA A 459 -15.74 8.63 2.37
N GLN A 460 -15.38 9.61 1.54
CA GLN A 460 -15.25 9.47 0.09
C GLN A 460 -13.98 10.17 -0.40
N PHE A 461 -13.18 9.49 -1.24
CA PHE A 461 -12.08 10.13 -1.94
C PHE A 461 -12.61 11.29 -2.79
N SER A 462 -12.03 12.47 -2.62
CA SER A 462 -12.49 13.71 -3.27
C SER A 462 -11.40 14.34 -4.12
N ILE A 463 -10.12 14.14 -3.76
CA ILE A 463 -8.99 14.51 -4.58
C ILE A 463 -8.15 13.26 -4.81
N TYR A 464 -7.95 12.91 -6.07
CA TYR A 464 -7.04 11.86 -6.52
C TYR A 464 -6.41 12.29 -7.85
N HIS A 465 -5.62 13.37 -7.79
CA HIS A 465 -5.19 14.14 -8.96
C HIS A 465 -3.67 14.28 -9.02
N LEU A 466 -3.11 14.38 -10.21
CA LEU A 466 -1.74 14.83 -10.43
C LEU A 466 -1.70 16.36 -10.47
N VAL A 467 -0.68 16.95 -9.86
CA VAL A 467 -0.36 18.38 -9.97
C VAL A 467 1.04 18.54 -10.56
N GLN A 468 1.18 19.46 -11.51
CA GLN A 468 2.46 19.86 -12.07
C GLN A 468 3.16 20.85 -11.14
N LEU A 469 4.44 20.58 -10.87
CA LEU A 469 5.31 21.41 -10.06
C LEU A 469 6.20 22.28 -10.95
N GLU A 470 6.53 23.47 -10.47
CA GLU A 470 7.69 24.21 -10.96
C GLU A 470 8.98 23.63 -10.40
N GLU A 471 10.09 23.89 -11.09
CA GLU A 471 11.40 23.43 -10.67
C GLU A 471 11.75 23.94 -9.26
N GLY A 472 12.17 23.03 -8.40
CA GLY A 472 12.53 23.31 -7.02
C GLY A 472 11.38 23.17 -6.03
N GLU A 473 10.12 23.11 -6.47
CA GLU A 473 8.97 22.87 -5.58
C GLU A 473 9.01 21.47 -4.98
N GLU A 474 9.55 20.48 -5.71
CA GLU A 474 9.68 19.10 -5.26
C GLU A 474 10.68 18.88 -4.10
N ARG A 475 11.41 19.93 -3.72
CA ARG A 475 12.55 19.89 -2.79
C ARG A 475 12.12 20.15 -1.34
N LEU A 476 13.06 19.93 -0.41
CA LEU A 476 12.87 20.31 0.99
C LEU A 476 13.26 21.77 1.22
N LYS A 477 12.43 22.51 1.95
CA LYS A 477 12.67 23.91 2.29
C LYS A 477 13.74 24.02 3.38
N LEU A 478 14.99 24.11 2.95
CA LEU A 478 16.17 24.28 3.81
C LEU A 478 16.56 25.76 4.01
N SER A 479 16.10 26.66 3.14
CA SER A 479 16.32 28.11 3.23
C SER A 479 15.11 28.88 2.71
N THR A 480 15.08 30.20 2.93
CA THR A 480 14.01 31.08 2.45
C THR A 480 14.02 31.30 0.93
N GLU A 481 15.13 30.97 0.26
CA GLU A 481 15.34 31.24 -1.17
C GLU A 481 14.85 30.10 -2.07
N LEU A 482 14.66 28.90 -1.52
CA LEU A 482 14.16 27.74 -2.26
C LEU A 482 12.63 27.81 -2.41
N ASN A 483 12.14 27.60 -3.64
CA ASN A 483 10.70 27.50 -3.95
C ASN A 483 10.05 26.17 -3.46
N ALA A 484 10.71 25.46 -2.55
CA ALA A 484 10.31 24.17 -2.00
C ALA A 484 8.95 24.24 -1.27
N ILE A 485 8.08 23.25 -1.52
CA ILE A 485 6.77 23.14 -0.85
C ILE A 485 6.81 22.25 0.39
N TYR A 486 7.82 21.39 0.52
CA TYR A 486 7.96 20.49 1.66
C TYR A 486 8.77 21.14 2.77
N ARG A 487 8.39 20.87 4.02
CA ARG A 487 9.06 21.39 5.22
C ARG A 487 9.52 20.24 6.09
N GLN A 488 10.54 20.52 6.91
CA GLN A 488 10.97 19.62 7.97
C GLN A 488 10.95 20.30 9.33
N GLU A 489 10.91 19.48 10.38
CA GLU A 489 11.20 19.86 11.75
C GLU A 489 12.25 18.92 12.32
N LEU A 490 13.20 19.49 13.06
CA LEU A 490 14.29 18.75 13.69
C LEU A 490 14.08 18.74 15.20
N THR A 491 13.95 17.55 15.77
CA THR A 491 13.77 17.35 17.21
C THR A 491 14.88 16.46 17.75
N ILE A 492 15.47 16.85 18.89
CA ILE A 492 16.36 15.98 19.65
C ILE A 492 15.55 15.37 20.77
N ILE A 493 15.30 14.07 20.68
CA ILE A 493 14.60 13.30 21.71
C ILE A 493 15.65 12.65 22.61
N GLY A 494 15.59 12.99 23.89
CA GLY A 494 16.42 12.42 24.94
C GLY A 494 17.77 13.10 25.20
N ARG A 495 18.39 12.69 26.30
CA ARG A 495 19.58 13.34 26.89
C ARG A 495 20.87 12.54 26.74
N GLY A 496 20.79 11.24 26.46
CA GLY A 496 21.96 10.38 26.27
C GLY A 496 22.82 10.21 27.53
N HIS A 497 22.22 9.85 28.67
CA HIS A 497 23.01 9.61 29.88
C HIS A 497 23.90 8.35 29.73
N SER A 498 25.10 8.40 30.29
CA SER A 498 26.06 7.30 30.25
C SER A 498 25.51 6.07 30.97
N GLN A 499 25.28 4.97 30.25
CA GLN A 499 25.17 3.64 30.86
C GLN A 499 26.57 3.09 31.17
N PRO A 500 26.76 2.32 32.25
CA PRO A 500 27.90 1.43 32.37
C PRO A 500 27.87 0.47 31.18
N ALA A 501 29.01 0.29 30.50
CA ALA A 501 29.11 -0.58 29.34
C ALA A 501 28.66 -2.00 29.71
N THR A 502 27.50 -2.43 29.24
CA THR A 502 27.21 -3.86 29.12
C THR A 502 28.04 -4.37 27.95
N SER A 503 29.25 -4.81 28.28
CA SER A 503 30.07 -5.68 27.44
C SER A 503 29.29 -6.96 27.20
N ASP A 504 28.66 -7.06 26.04
CA ASP A 504 28.77 -8.22 25.13
C ASP A 504 27.78 -8.04 23.97
N PRO A 505 28.18 -8.31 22.71
CA PRO A 505 27.18 -8.61 21.69
C PRO A 505 26.43 -9.86 22.16
N PRO A 506 25.08 -9.87 22.23
CA PRO A 506 24.37 -11.12 22.47
C PRO A 506 24.72 -12.05 21.32
N SER A 507 25.38 -13.16 21.63
CA SER A 507 25.53 -14.27 20.70
C SER A 507 24.12 -14.63 20.22
N SER A 508 23.92 -14.61 18.90
CA SER A 508 22.68 -15.14 18.33
C SER A 508 22.69 -16.64 18.60
N LYS A 509 22.05 -17.08 19.67
CA LYS A 509 21.56 -18.46 19.77
C LYS A 509 20.36 -18.58 18.82
N TYR A 510 20.65 -18.52 17.52
CA TYR A 510 19.80 -19.14 16.52
C TYR A 510 20.58 -20.34 16.01
N GLU A 511 20.18 -21.52 16.46
CA GLU A 511 20.54 -22.74 15.76
C GLU A 511 19.92 -22.64 14.36
N GLU A 512 20.73 -22.86 13.31
CA GLU A 512 20.25 -23.17 11.96
C GLU A 512 19.45 -24.48 12.01
N GLN A 513 18.24 -24.45 12.56
CA GLN A 513 17.31 -25.57 12.55
C GLN A 513 16.03 -25.16 11.85
N GLY A 514 16.18 -24.85 10.57
CA GLY A 514 15.09 -24.91 9.62
C GLY A 514 15.63 -25.62 8.39
N GLN A 515 15.28 -26.89 8.22
CA GLN A 515 15.44 -27.50 6.90
C GLN A 515 14.67 -26.63 5.93
N ILE A 516 15.39 -26.00 5.02
CA ILE A 516 14.81 -25.34 3.86
C ILE A 516 13.89 -26.39 3.20
N PRO A 517 12.56 -26.23 3.21
CA PRO A 517 11.69 -27.23 2.62
C PRO A 517 12.07 -27.38 1.15
N PRO A 518 12.09 -28.61 0.58
CA PRO A 518 12.32 -28.78 -0.84
C PRO A 518 11.38 -27.86 -1.61
N LEU A 519 11.81 -27.38 -2.79
CA LEU A 519 10.94 -26.61 -3.68
C LEU A 519 9.61 -27.36 -3.75
N LEU A 520 8.54 -26.76 -3.23
CA LEU A 520 7.21 -27.11 -3.70
C LEU A 520 7.27 -26.73 -5.17
N GLU A 521 7.59 -27.69 -6.02
CA GLU A 521 7.20 -27.64 -7.42
C GLU A 521 5.70 -27.38 -7.37
N THR A 522 5.31 -26.11 -7.48
CA THR A 522 3.94 -25.75 -7.82
C THR A 522 3.59 -26.67 -8.98
N SER A 523 2.58 -27.51 -8.78
CA SER A 523 2.26 -28.74 -9.51
C SER A 523 2.00 -28.57 -11.01
N ILE A 524 2.22 -27.38 -11.54
CA ILE A 524 2.43 -27.15 -12.96
C ILE A 524 3.95 -27.29 -13.13
N SER A 525 4.45 -28.47 -13.53
CA SER A 525 5.78 -28.47 -14.15
C SER A 525 5.69 -27.59 -15.40
N ASP A 526 6.76 -26.88 -15.77
CA ASP A 526 6.78 -26.10 -17.04
C ASP A 526 6.47 -26.95 -18.28
N ALA A 527 6.34 -28.27 -18.12
CA ALA A 527 6.09 -29.24 -19.15
C ALA A 527 4.61 -29.63 -19.36
N HIS A 528 3.66 -29.43 -18.43
CA HIS A 528 2.30 -29.99 -18.56
C HIS A 528 1.19 -29.00 -18.22
N TYR A 529 0.61 -28.42 -19.27
CA TYR A 529 -0.65 -27.68 -19.19
C TYR A 529 -1.82 -28.61 -19.51
N PRO A 530 -2.99 -28.43 -18.86
CA PRO A 530 -4.17 -29.21 -19.19
C PRO A 530 -4.53 -29.00 -20.66
N THR A 531 -4.85 -30.08 -21.36
CA THR A 531 -5.27 -30.05 -22.78
C THR A 531 -6.64 -29.40 -22.98
N SER A 532 -7.40 -29.19 -21.91
CA SER A 532 -8.72 -28.54 -21.92
C SER A 532 -8.94 -27.75 -20.64
N PRO A 533 -8.27 -26.59 -20.47
CA PRO A 533 -8.47 -25.75 -19.30
C PRO A 533 -9.91 -25.24 -19.24
N LYS A 534 -10.51 -25.26 -18.05
CA LYS A 534 -11.87 -24.77 -17.81
C LYS A 534 -11.87 -23.39 -17.17
N THR A 535 -10.84 -23.08 -16.39
CA THR A 535 -10.71 -21.81 -15.68
C THR A 535 -9.37 -21.15 -16.01
N LEU A 536 -9.28 -19.83 -15.81
CA LEU A 536 -8.01 -19.12 -15.93
C LEU A 536 -6.97 -19.62 -14.91
N GLY A 537 -7.41 -20.08 -13.74
CA GLY A 537 -6.55 -20.66 -12.72
C GLY A 537 -5.87 -21.96 -13.14
N ASP A 538 -6.41 -22.67 -14.13
CA ASP A 538 -5.83 -23.93 -14.62
C ASP A 538 -4.53 -23.70 -15.43
N ILE A 539 -4.31 -22.48 -15.92
CA ILE A 539 -3.20 -22.13 -16.84
C ILE A 539 -2.35 -20.96 -16.35
N ALA A 540 -2.85 -20.15 -15.42
CA ALA A 540 -2.09 -19.04 -14.85
C ALA A 540 -1.17 -19.54 -13.71
N ARG A 541 0.08 -19.05 -13.70
CA ARG A 541 1.02 -19.21 -12.57
C ARG A 541 0.70 -18.26 -11.42
N VAL A 542 0.28 -17.07 -11.80
CA VAL A 542 -0.12 -16.01 -10.87
C VAL A 542 -1.44 -15.47 -11.39
N LEU A 543 -2.45 -15.44 -10.50
CA LEU A 543 -3.72 -14.80 -10.75
C LEU A 543 -4.09 -14.01 -9.50
N ARG A 544 -4.19 -12.69 -9.64
CA ARG A 544 -4.49 -11.77 -8.53
C ARG A 544 -5.44 -10.70 -9.01
N SER A 545 -6.35 -10.26 -8.16
CA SER A 545 -7.13 -9.05 -8.36
C SER A 545 -6.76 -8.02 -7.30
N LYS A 546 -6.54 -6.77 -7.71
CA LYS A 546 -6.23 -5.68 -6.78
C LYS A 546 -6.78 -4.37 -7.34
N ASN A 547 -7.01 -3.40 -6.47
CA ASN A 547 -7.34 -2.05 -6.88
C ASN A 547 -6.04 -1.33 -7.26
N ALA A 548 -5.91 -0.84 -8.49
CA ALA A 548 -4.78 0.04 -8.88
C ALA A 548 -5.02 1.50 -8.45
N GLY A 549 -6.24 1.79 -8.01
CA GLY A 549 -6.65 3.06 -7.42
C GLY A 549 -8.12 2.99 -6.99
N PRO A 550 -8.69 4.07 -6.44
CA PRO A 550 -10.08 4.08 -5.98
C PRO A 550 -11.13 3.93 -7.09
N TYR A 551 -10.71 4.04 -8.37
CA TYR A 551 -11.60 4.00 -9.52
C TYR A 551 -11.26 2.90 -10.54
N GLU A 552 -10.25 2.06 -10.26
CA GLU A 552 -9.79 1.03 -11.21
C GLU A 552 -9.45 -0.28 -10.49
N ILE A 553 -9.94 -1.39 -11.04
CA ILE A 553 -9.59 -2.75 -10.63
C ILE A 553 -8.67 -3.35 -11.69
N THR A 554 -7.54 -3.90 -11.28
CA THR A 554 -6.63 -4.64 -12.15
C THR A 554 -6.63 -6.13 -11.81
N PHE A 555 -6.35 -6.92 -12.84
CA PHE A 555 -6.13 -8.36 -12.72
C PHE A 555 -4.73 -8.68 -13.24
N ASP A 556 -3.86 -9.13 -12.35
CA ASP A 556 -2.49 -9.51 -12.70
C ASP A 556 -2.49 -11.01 -13.02
N VAL A 557 -2.19 -11.33 -14.28
CA VAL A 557 -2.17 -12.70 -14.78
C VAL A 557 -0.80 -13.00 -15.37
N MET A 558 -0.06 -13.93 -14.77
CA MET A 558 1.23 -14.39 -15.29
C MET A 558 1.12 -15.84 -15.76
N PHE A 559 1.73 -16.12 -16.91
CA PHE A 559 1.83 -17.45 -17.50
C PHE A 559 3.28 -17.92 -17.47
N ALA A 560 3.53 -19.23 -17.48
CA ALA A 560 4.91 -19.73 -17.39
C ALA A 560 5.69 -19.57 -18.70
N ASN A 561 4.99 -19.46 -19.84
CA ASN A 561 5.63 -19.30 -21.14
C ASN A 561 4.81 -18.43 -22.11
N GLU A 562 5.51 -17.88 -23.08
CA GLU A 562 4.98 -16.98 -24.10
C GLU A 562 3.87 -17.60 -24.96
N PRO A 563 3.95 -18.87 -25.41
CA PRO A 563 2.87 -19.49 -26.19
C PRO A 563 1.51 -19.46 -25.50
N ILE A 564 1.45 -19.67 -24.18
CA ILE A 564 0.20 -19.67 -23.43
C ILE A 564 -0.33 -18.26 -23.21
N PHE A 565 0.57 -17.32 -22.93
CA PHE A 565 0.22 -15.91 -22.91
C PHE A 565 -0.44 -15.49 -24.23
N GLN A 566 0.17 -15.85 -25.37
CA GLN A 566 -0.39 -15.56 -26.69
C GLN A 566 -1.72 -16.27 -26.94
N LEU A 567 -1.86 -17.54 -26.53
CA LEU A 567 -3.13 -18.28 -26.62
C LEU A 567 -4.27 -17.55 -25.90
N VAL A 568 -4.04 -17.15 -24.64
CA VAL A 568 -5.06 -16.44 -23.84
C VAL A 568 -5.36 -15.08 -24.45
N LYS A 569 -4.33 -14.34 -24.87
CA LYS A 569 -4.49 -13.02 -25.50
C LYS A 569 -5.31 -13.10 -26.78
N LEU A 570 -5.02 -14.08 -27.64
CA LEU A 570 -5.73 -14.28 -28.91
C LEU A 570 -7.16 -14.81 -28.72
N SER A 571 -7.44 -15.51 -27.62
CA SER A 571 -8.79 -16.00 -27.32
C SER A 571 -9.82 -14.88 -27.13
N GLY A 572 -9.39 -13.69 -26.72
CA GLY A 572 -10.29 -12.57 -26.39
C GLY A 572 -11.14 -12.80 -25.14
N CYS A 573 -10.96 -13.91 -24.40
CA CYS A 573 -11.78 -14.26 -23.23
C CYS A 573 -11.55 -13.35 -22.02
N LEU A 574 -10.41 -12.65 -21.97
CA LEU A 574 -10.12 -11.65 -20.93
C LEU A 574 -10.18 -10.25 -21.54
N ASN A 575 -11.36 -9.64 -21.47
CA ASN A 575 -11.58 -8.27 -21.94
C ASN A 575 -12.49 -7.50 -20.96
N ALA A 576 -12.49 -6.18 -21.10
CA ALA A 576 -13.24 -5.28 -20.21
C ALA A 576 -14.74 -5.61 -20.13
N ALA A 577 -15.36 -6.00 -21.25
CA ALA A 577 -16.80 -6.32 -21.28
C ALA A 577 -17.11 -7.61 -20.51
N VAL A 578 -16.26 -8.65 -20.64
CA VAL A 578 -16.40 -9.90 -19.89
C VAL A 578 -16.23 -9.64 -18.39
N ILE A 579 -15.20 -8.89 -17.99
CA ILE A 579 -14.94 -8.59 -16.58
C ILE A 579 -16.05 -7.72 -15.98
N ALA A 580 -16.56 -6.73 -16.73
CA ALA A 580 -17.69 -5.91 -16.30
C ALA A 580 -18.95 -6.76 -16.06
N GLY A 581 -19.28 -7.67 -16.99
CA GLY A 581 -20.45 -8.55 -16.84
C GLY A 581 -20.37 -9.56 -15.69
N LEU A 582 -19.18 -9.79 -15.11
CA LEU A 582 -19.04 -10.62 -13.89
C LEU A 582 -19.40 -9.87 -12.60
N ARG A 583 -19.49 -8.53 -12.64
CA ARG A 583 -19.70 -7.68 -11.47
C ARG A 583 -21.13 -7.14 -11.35
N GLY A 584 -22.04 -7.58 -12.22
CA GLY A 584 -23.43 -7.09 -12.31
C GLY A 584 -23.51 -5.87 -13.20
#